data_AF-A0A1F6RKF8-F1
#
_entry.id   AF-A0A1F6RKF8-F1
#
_cell.length_a   1.000
_cell.length_b   1.000
_cell.length_c   1.000
_cell.angle_alpha   90.00
_cell.angle_beta   90.00
_cell.angle_gamma   90.00
#
_symmetry.space_group_name_H-M   'P 1'
#
loop_
_entity.id
_entity.type
_entity.pdbx_description
1 polymer ?
#
loop_
_entity_poly.entity_id
_entity_poly.type
_entity_poly.pdbx_seq_one_letter_code
_entity_poly.pdbx_strand_id
1 'polypeptide(L)'
;MNKNFKVVQIHGLSGILILGFVLTGLVCGFVIFPIWVIMNAWNAIAGDILGGPVINYFQAFLLWLAIALIFYLVLKNSISIKIQKEECIDSRDIKDIVSEIKEEKDTEAEDIREKKETRR
;
A
#
# COMPACT_ATOMS: atom_id res chain seq x y z
N MET A 1 -32.27 -2.16 -44.78
CA MET A 1 -31.08 -1.85 -43.95
C MET A 1 -30.59 -3.14 -43.32
N ASN A 2 -29.62 -3.82 -43.95
CA ASN A 2 -29.10 -5.11 -43.48
C ASN A 2 -28.05 -4.88 -42.39
N LYS A 3 -28.44 -5.05 -41.12
CA LYS A 3 -27.53 -5.02 -39.96
C LYS A 3 -27.04 -6.44 -39.71
N ASN A 4 -25.90 -6.79 -40.30
CA ASN A 4 -25.17 -8.00 -39.97
C ASN A 4 -24.55 -7.83 -38.59
N PHE A 5 -25.29 -8.13 -37.53
CA PHE A 5 -24.72 -8.29 -36.20
C PHE A 5 -23.79 -9.51 -36.26
N LYS A 6 -22.49 -9.26 -36.36
CA LYS A 6 -21.46 -10.28 -36.16
C LYS A 6 -21.48 -10.63 -34.68
N VAL A 7 -22.46 -11.44 -34.28
CA VAL A 7 -22.54 -12.05 -32.96
C VAL A 7 -21.30 -12.91 -32.85
N VAL A 8 -20.34 -12.47 -32.03
CA VAL A 8 -19.20 -13.29 -31.64
C VAL A 8 -19.79 -14.43 -30.82
N GLN A 9 -20.13 -15.52 -31.51
CA GLN A 9 -20.50 -16.77 -30.87
C GLN A 9 -19.22 -17.26 -30.19
N ILE A 10 -19.11 -17.01 -28.89
CA ILE A 10 -18.10 -17.64 -28.06
C ILE A 10 -18.39 -19.14 -28.17
N HIS A 11 -17.53 -19.87 -28.88
CA HIS A 11 -17.59 -21.33 -28.98
C HIS A 11 -17.30 -21.92 -27.58
N GLY A 12 -18.35 -21.99 -26.75
CA GLY A 12 -18.40 -22.71 -25.48
C GLY A 12 -17.25 -22.45 -24.49
N LEU A 13 -17.06 -23.42 -23.58
CA LEU A 13 -16.03 -23.47 -22.53
C LEU A 13 -14.60 -23.22 -23.07
N SER A 14 -14.32 -23.61 -24.32
CA SER A 14 -13.00 -23.38 -24.94
C SER A 14 -12.66 -21.88 -25.09
N GLY A 15 -13.65 -21.04 -25.39
CA GLY A 15 -13.43 -19.59 -25.50
C GLY A 15 -13.03 -18.96 -24.15
N ILE A 16 -13.66 -19.39 -23.05
CA ILE A 16 -13.31 -18.90 -21.70
C ILE A 16 -11.91 -19.38 -21.28
N LEU A 17 -11.53 -20.60 -21.68
CA LEU A 17 -10.26 -21.21 -21.32
C LEU A 17 -9.10 -20.55 -22.07
N ILE A 18 -9.29 -20.25 -23.36
CA ILE A 18 -8.33 -19.47 -24.16
C ILE A 18 -8.22 -18.05 -23.62
N LEU A 19 -9.33 -17.40 -23.29
CA LEU A 19 -9.31 -16.06 -22.71
C LEU A 19 -8.54 -16.03 -21.38
N GLY A 20 -8.80 -16.98 -20.49
CA GLY A 20 -8.07 -17.14 -19.23
C GLY A 20 -6.57 -17.40 -19.44
N PHE A 21 -6.22 -18.25 -20.41
CA PHE A 21 -4.83 -18.51 -20.77
C PHE A 21 -4.11 -17.26 -21.29
N VAL A 22 -4.76 -16.47 -22.14
CA VAL A 22 -4.21 -15.22 -22.66
C VAL A 22 -4.03 -14.19 -21.55
N LEU A 23 -5.02 -14.01 -20.67
CA LEU A 23 -4.88 -13.12 -19.51
C LEU A 23 -3.73 -13.57 -18.60
N THR A 24 -3.67 -14.87 -18.30
CA THR A 24 -2.63 -15.42 -17.42
C THR A 24 -1.25 -15.27 -18.05
N GLY A 25 -1.12 -15.56 -19.35
CA GLY A 25 0.12 -15.36 -20.11
C GLY A 25 0.54 -13.89 -20.20
N LEU A 26 -0.41 -12.96 -20.29
CA LEU A 26 -0.14 -11.53 -20.30
C LEU A 26 0.34 -11.05 -18.93
N VAL A 27 -0.30 -11.50 -17.84
CA VAL A 27 0.12 -11.19 -16.46
C VAL A 27 1.48 -11.81 -16.17
N CYS A 28 1.67 -13.08 -16.52
CA CYS A 28 2.97 -13.76 -16.39
C CYS A 28 4.04 -13.04 -17.20
N GLY A 29 3.75 -12.66 -18.45
CA GLY A 29 4.69 -11.91 -19.28
C GLY A 29 5.08 -10.57 -18.63
N PHE A 30 4.10 -9.86 -18.07
CA PHE A 30 4.34 -8.57 -17.43
C PHE A 30 5.09 -8.68 -16.09
N VAL A 31 5.03 -9.81 -15.40
CA VAL A 31 5.72 -10.03 -14.11
C VAL A 31 7.06 -10.74 -14.29
N ILE A 32 7.13 -11.79 -15.10
CA ILE A 32 8.34 -12.60 -15.33
C ILE A 32 9.39 -11.80 -16.10
N PHE A 33 8.98 -11.03 -17.10
CA PHE A 33 9.91 -10.23 -17.90
C PHE A 33 10.73 -9.23 -17.06
N PRO A 34 10.13 -8.36 -16.23
CA PRO A 34 10.92 -7.43 -15.42
C PRO A 34 11.80 -8.13 -14.38
N ILE A 35 11.38 -9.27 -13.83
CA ILE A 35 12.21 -10.06 -12.90
C ILE A 35 13.47 -10.55 -13.62
N TRP A 36 13.32 -11.08 -14.83
CA TRP A 36 14.45 -11.55 -15.63
C TRP A 36 15.40 -10.41 -16.00
N VAL A 37 14.86 -9.24 -16.37
CA VAL A 37 15.64 -8.03 -16.66
C VAL A 37 16.43 -7.58 -15.42
N ILE A 38 15.79 -7.52 -14.25
CA ILE A 38 16.45 -7.14 -12.99
C ILE A 38 17.56 -8.11 -12.62
N MET A 39 17.31 -9.41 -12.73
CA MET A 39 18.30 -10.44 -12.41
C MET A 39 19.55 -10.29 -13.30
N ASN A 40 19.36 -10.17 -14.62
CA ASN A 40 20.48 -10.01 -15.54
C ASN A 40 21.19 -8.68 -15.37
N ALA A 41 20.46 -7.58 -15.20
CA ALA A 41 21.04 -6.26 -15.00
C ALA A 41 21.87 -6.24 -13.71
N TRP A 42 21.35 -6.80 -12.62
CA TRP A 42 22.09 -6.87 -11.36
C TRP A 42 23.29 -7.78 -11.45
N ASN A 43 23.16 -8.97 -12.04
CA ASN A 43 24.28 -9.90 -12.15
C ASN A 43 25.39 -9.35 -13.06
N ALA A 44 25.04 -8.63 -14.13
CA ALA A 44 26.02 -7.97 -15.00
C ALA A 44 26.72 -6.77 -14.31
N ILE A 45 25.98 -5.96 -13.55
CA ILE A 45 26.55 -4.76 -12.91
C ILE A 45 27.21 -5.11 -11.57
N ALA A 46 26.45 -5.70 -10.65
CA ALA A 46 26.93 -6.02 -9.32
C ALA A 46 27.83 -7.25 -9.32
N GLY A 47 27.51 -8.31 -10.06
CA GLY A 47 28.31 -9.53 -10.11
C GLY A 47 29.63 -9.34 -10.86
N ASP A 48 29.55 -9.01 -12.15
CA ASP A 48 30.73 -9.02 -13.02
C ASP A 48 31.62 -7.78 -12.87
N ILE A 49 31.02 -6.59 -12.72
CA ILE A 49 31.79 -5.32 -12.66
C ILE A 49 32.24 -5.01 -11.23
N LEU A 50 31.38 -5.24 -10.24
CA LEU A 50 31.64 -4.86 -8.86
C LEU A 50 32.11 -6.04 -7.98
N GLY A 51 32.17 -7.28 -8.50
CA GLY A 51 32.54 -8.48 -7.73
C GLY A 51 31.58 -8.78 -6.57
N GLY A 52 30.37 -8.25 -6.64
CA GLY A 52 29.33 -8.34 -5.63
C GLY A 52 28.50 -9.63 -5.72
N PRO A 53 27.51 -9.77 -4.83
CA PRO A 53 26.69 -10.98 -4.76
C PRO A 53 25.77 -11.09 -5.97
N VAL A 54 25.85 -12.24 -6.64
CA VAL A 54 24.89 -12.65 -7.67
C VAL A 54 23.56 -12.98 -7.02
N ILE A 55 22.48 -12.54 -7.65
CA ILE A 55 21.11 -12.80 -7.19
C ILE A 55 20.41 -13.84 -8.04
N ASN A 56 19.66 -14.70 -7.35
CA ASN A 56 18.84 -15.74 -7.94
C ASN A 56 17.43 -15.21 -8.26
N TYR A 57 16.64 -15.96 -9.02
CA TYR A 57 15.33 -15.55 -9.50
C TYR A 57 14.37 -15.09 -8.39
N PHE A 58 14.39 -15.77 -7.23
CA PHE A 58 13.56 -15.41 -6.08
C PHE A 58 13.95 -14.05 -5.46
N GLN A 59 15.24 -13.73 -5.44
CA GLN A 59 15.74 -12.45 -4.94
C GLN A 59 15.40 -11.32 -5.92
N ALA A 60 15.50 -11.58 -7.23
CA ALA A 60 15.07 -10.64 -8.26
C ALA A 60 13.54 -10.38 -8.18
N PHE A 61 12.73 -11.40 -7.85
CA PHE A 61 11.30 -11.23 -7.60
C PHE A 61 11.03 -10.34 -6.38
N LEU A 62 11.74 -10.57 -5.27
CA LEU A 62 11.64 -9.71 -4.09
C LEU A 62 11.99 -8.25 -4.41
N LEU A 63 13.05 -8.05 -5.19
CA LEU A 63 13.53 -6.74 -5.58
C LEU A 63 12.55 -6.03 -6.51
N TRP A 64 11.96 -6.76 -7.47
CA TRP A 64 10.86 -6.26 -8.30
C TRP A 64 9.65 -5.84 -7.46
N LEU A 65 9.26 -6.65 -6.46
CA LEU A 65 8.15 -6.35 -5.56
C LEU A 65 8.43 -5.09 -4.74
N ALA A 66 9.66 -4.91 -4.25
CA ALA A 66 10.08 -3.71 -3.54
C ALA A 66 10.02 -2.47 -4.45
N ILE A 67 10.52 -2.56 -5.69
CA ILE A 67 10.44 -1.47 -6.68
C ILE A 67 8.97 -1.13 -6.97
N ALA A 68 8.12 -2.12 -7.19
CA ALA A 68 6.70 -1.93 -7.44
C ALA A 68 6.00 -1.27 -6.23
N LEU A 69 6.36 -1.66 -5.00
CA LEU A 69 5.84 -1.06 -3.77
C LEU A 69 6.27 0.40 -3.62
N ILE A 70 7.54 0.70 -3.87
CA ILE A 70 8.07 2.07 -3.84
C ILE A 70 7.38 2.92 -4.91
N PHE A 71 7.27 2.41 -6.14
CA PHE A 71 6.58 3.09 -7.23
C PHE A 71 5.10 3.34 -6.89
N TYR A 72 4.42 2.34 -6.32
CA TYR A 72 3.03 2.49 -5.84
C TYR A 72 2.92 3.54 -4.74
N LEU A 73 3.85 3.55 -3.78
CA LEU A 73 3.88 4.55 -2.72
C LEU A 73 4.09 5.95 -3.28
N VAL A 74 4.99 6.13 -4.25
CA VAL A 74 5.25 7.42 -4.92
C VAL A 74 4.04 7.88 -5.75
N LEU A 75 3.39 6.98 -6.49
CA LEU A 75 2.15 7.29 -7.23
C LEU A 75 1.01 7.66 -6.29
N LYS A 76 0.85 6.90 -5.20
CA LYS A 76 -0.15 7.17 -4.16
C LYS A 76 0.12 8.51 -3.47
N ASN A 77 1.38 8.81 -3.17
CA ASN A 77 1.78 10.07 -2.54
C ASN A 77 1.63 11.27 -3.51
N SER A 78 1.74 11.07 -4.83
CA SER A 78 1.45 12.13 -5.81
C SER A 78 -0.01 12.59 -5.81
N ILE A 79 -0.95 11.81 -5.26
CA ILE A 79 -2.37 12.19 -5.15
C ILE A 79 -2.71 12.82 -3.79
N SER A 80 -1.79 12.82 -2.83
CA SER A 80 -1.99 13.57 -1.60
C SER A 80 -0.66 13.88 -0.94
N ILE A 81 0.10 14.79 -1.54
CA ILE A 81 0.96 15.69 -0.76
C ILE A 81 0.03 16.63 0.02
N LYS A 82 -0.74 16.06 0.96
CA LYS A 82 -0.95 16.71 2.24
C LYS A 82 0.39 16.51 2.93
N ILE A 83 1.32 17.44 2.66
CA ILE A 83 2.34 17.80 3.63
C ILE A 83 1.54 17.92 4.93
N GLN A 84 1.62 16.92 5.81
CA GLN A 84 1.45 17.16 7.22
C GLN A 84 2.60 18.10 7.53
N LYS A 85 2.31 19.39 7.31
CA LYS A 85 3.03 20.48 7.91
C LYS A 85 2.97 20.10 9.37
N GLU A 86 4.14 19.90 9.97
CA GLU A 86 4.31 19.94 11.42
C GLU A 86 3.32 21.00 11.93
N GLU A 87 2.20 20.57 12.51
CA GLU A 87 1.29 21.49 13.16
C GLU A 87 2.08 21.96 14.36
N CYS A 88 2.76 23.10 14.17
CA CYS A 88 3.27 23.88 15.26
C CYS A 88 2.09 24.06 16.20
N ILE A 89 2.12 23.34 17.31
CA ILE A 89 1.07 23.32 18.32
C ILE A 89 0.83 24.78 18.72
N ASP A 90 -0.24 25.37 18.21
CA ASP A 90 -0.63 26.73 18.55
C ASP A 90 -1.13 26.69 20.00
N SER A 91 -0.63 27.61 20.82
CA SER A 91 -0.83 27.60 22.28
C SER A 91 -2.30 27.73 22.72
N ARG A 92 -3.22 27.90 21.76
CA ARG A 92 -4.67 27.92 21.96
C ARG A 92 -5.26 26.53 22.18
N ASP A 93 -4.81 25.52 21.42
CA ASP A 93 -5.34 24.15 21.55
C ASP A 93 -4.89 23.48 22.86
N ILE A 94 -3.72 23.86 23.38
CA ILE A 94 -3.24 23.39 24.70
C ILE A 94 -4.17 23.86 25.82
N LYS A 95 -4.75 25.06 25.72
CA LYS A 95 -5.65 25.57 26.78
C LYS A 95 -6.97 24.82 26.80
N ASP A 96 -7.52 24.48 25.64
CA ASP A 96 -8.79 23.76 25.55
C ASP A 96 -8.64 22.32 26.05
N ILE A 97 -7.52 21.64 25.71
CA ILE A 97 -7.20 20.31 26.22
C ILE A 97 -6.95 20.34 27.74
N VAL A 98 -6.27 21.36 28.26
CA VAL A 98 -6.01 21.50 29.71
C VAL A 98 -7.30 21.81 30.48
N SER A 99 -8.24 22.57 29.92
CA SER A 99 -9.55 22.79 30.56
C SER A 99 -10.41 21.52 30.59
N GLU A 100 -10.40 20.72 29.53
CA GLU A 100 -11.19 19.49 29.46
C GLU A 100 -10.65 18.43 30.44
N ILE A 101 -9.32 18.27 30.55
CA ILE A 101 -8.70 17.39 31.55
C ILE A 101 -8.98 17.88 32.97
N LYS A 102 -9.11 19.21 33.17
CA LYS A 102 -9.38 19.78 34.49
C LYS A 102 -10.84 19.57 34.92
N GLU A 103 -11.79 19.65 34.01
CA GLU A 103 -13.21 19.34 34.28
C GLU A 103 -13.42 17.84 34.59
N GLU A 104 -12.71 16.95 33.91
CA GLU A 104 -12.78 15.51 34.18
C GLU A 104 -12.23 15.16 35.57
N LYS A 105 -11.12 15.80 35.99
CA LYS A 105 -10.53 15.58 37.32
C LYS A 105 -11.32 16.18 38.47
N ASP A 106 -11.99 17.31 38.26
CA ASP A 106 -12.85 17.92 39.28
C ASP A 106 -14.12 17.06 39.49
N THR A 107 -14.65 16.44 38.42
CA THR A 107 -15.81 15.52 38.48
C THR A 107 -15.47 14.19 39.18
N GLU A 108 -14.30 13.60 38.91
CA GLU A 108 -13.85 12.35 39.55
C GLU A 108 -13.52 12.57 41.05
N ALA A 109 -13.03 13.76 41.43
CA ALA A 109 -12.77 14.10 42.82
C ALA A 109 -14.07 14.33 43.63
N GLU A 110 -15.14 14.77 42.99
CA GLU A 110 -16.46 14.98 43.62
C GLU A 110 -17.20 13.64 43.85
N ASP A 111 -17.16 12.71 42.88
CA ASP A 111 -17.72 11.35 43.03
C ASP A 111 -17.00 10.54 44.14
N ILE A 112 -15.69 10.71 44.30
CA ILE A 112 -14.92 10.06 45.38
C ILE A 112 -15.26 10.64 46.76
N ARG A 113 -15.67 11.92 46.85
CA ARG A 113 -16.08 12.55 48.11
C ARG A 113 -17.49 12.11 48.53
N GLU A 114 -18.44 12.06 47.61
CA GLU A 114 -19.82 11.64 47.91
C GLU A 114 -19.87 10.19 48.41
N LYS A 115 -19.08 9.30 47.78
CA LYS A 115 -18.98 7.88 48.14
C LYS A 115 -18.31 7.60 49.50
N LYS A 116 -17.60 8.58 50.07
CA LYS A 116 -16.99 8.49 51.41
C LYS A 116 -17.93 8.98 52.51
N GLU A 117 -18.85 9.91 52.23
CA GLU A 117 -19.85 10.37 53.21
C GLU A 117 -20.99 9.35 53.40
N THR A 118 -21.40 8.62 52.36
CA THR A 118 -22.45 7.58 52.46
C THR A 118 -22.01 6.28 53.16
N ARG A 119 -20.71 6.12 53.44
CA ARG A 119 -20.14 4.95 54.12
C ARG A 119 -19.74 5.20 55.58
N ARG A 120 -20.19 6.29 56.19
CA ARG A 120 -19.95 6.63 57.60
C ARG A 120 -21.22 6.61 58.43
#